data_AF-A0ABD4RNC9-F1
#
_entry.id   AF-A0ABD4RNC9-F1
#
_cell.length_a   1.000
_cell.length_b   1.000
_cell.length_c   1.000
_cell.angle_alpha   90.00
_cell.angle_beta   90.00
_cell.angle_gamma   90.00
#
_symmetry.space_group_name_H-M   'P 1'
#
loop_
_entity.id
_entity.type
_entity.pdbx_description
1 polymer ?
#
loop_
_entity_poly.entity_id
_entity_poly.type
_entity_poly.pdbx_seq_one_letter_code
_entity_poly.pdbx_strand_id
1 'polypeptide(L)'
;MDNTKSLEYYKNNLESYSSDLMKLVIGLTEEKYLDANTRVYLTPCQIWRIIKYFLVGESYDLYDAKVKLDFQKDLSFNLDNGILNELSEELESLIDSNYVKNCKLREELKRAFRLSECLAEAIRQISCNDNCEFLVGKLFCLLVQIILLIISIIAKIIILLIFCSDCISCNDEKDVRSSFCDCLICDLEKELDEIEELIDELIKLAIAFIKCGSKKCKHDEHHGCDYCNIYHENSSYINNYEDDIQECFDKYKKQCYTKKCKCNRNY
;
A
#
# COMPACT_ATOMS: atom_id res chain seq x y z
N MET A 1 -22.10 -3.52 20.25
CA MET A 1 -21.04 -2.50 20.40
C MET A 1 -20.06 -3.05 21.41
N ASP A 2 -18.91 -3.52 20.94
CA ASP A 2 -17.87 -4.03 21.80
C ASP A 2 -17.18 -2.82 22.46
N ASN A 3 -17.45 -2.61 23.75
CA ASN A 3 -17.06 -1.43 24.52
C ASN A 3 -15.58 -1.47 24.97
N THR A 4 -14.75 -2.28 24.30
CA THR A 4 -13.42 -2.66 24.78
C THR A 4 -12.30 -1.81 24.18
N LYS A 5 -12.50 -1.21 22.99
CA LYS A 5 -11.49 -0.37 22.32
C LYS A 5 -11.60 1.10 22.77
N SER A 6 -10.51 1.66 23.28
CA SER A 6 -10.37 3.07 23.68
C SER A 6 -9.66 3.89 22.59
N LEU A 7 -9.70 5.22 22.65
CA LEU A 7 -8.88 6.05 21.74
C LEU A 7 -7.38 5.74 21.85
N GLU A 8 -6.93 5.35 23.05
CA GLU A 8 -5.55 4.96 23.31
C GLU A 8 -5.18 3.64 22.62
N TYR A 9 -6.13 2.69 22.56
CA TYR A 9 -5.96 1.45 21.83
C TYR A 9 -5.63 1.70 20.34
N TYR A 10 -6.41 2.57 19.67
CA TYR A 10 -6.17 2.88 18.25
C TYR A 10 -4.81 3.56 18.03
N LYS A 11 -4.41 4.49 18.90
CA LYS A 11 -3.10 5.16 18.80
C LYS A 11 -1.96 4.15 18.93
N ASN A 12 -2.02 3.27 19.92
CA ASN A 12 -0.98 2.27 20.16
C ASN A 12 -0.84 1.29 18.99
N ASN A 13 -1.96 0.88 18.38
CA ASN A 13 -1.93 0.02 17.20
C ASN A 13 -1.32 0.74 16.00
N LEU A 14 -1.77 1.97 15.72
CA LEU A 14 -1.22 2.80 14.65
C LEU A 14 0.28 3.05 14.81
N GLU A 15 0.73 3.38 16.03
CA GLU A 15 2.15 3.57 16.33
C GLU A 15 2.95 2.27 16.13
N SER A 16 2.40 1.13 16.55
CA SER A 16 3.02 -0.18 16.36
C SER A 16 3.15 -0.52 14.87
N TYR A 17 2.12 -0.25 14.05
CA TYR A 17 2.20 -0.45 12.61
C TYR A 17 3.25 0.45 11.96
N SER A 18 3.33 1.72 12.35
CA SER A 18 4.38 2.62 11.88
C SER A 18 5.79 2.10 12.24
N SER A 19 5.96 1.55 13.45
CA SER A 19 7.22 0.96 13.89
C SER A 19 7.58 -0.28 13.06
N ASP A 20 6.62 -1.17 12.82
CA ASP A 20 6.82 -2.37 12.02
C ASP A 20 7.13 -2.07 10.54
N LEU A 21 6.50 -1.06 9.95
CA LEU A 21 6.87 -0.56 8.62
C LEU A 21 8.31 -0.05 8.59
N MET A 22 8.75 0.64 9.65
CA MET A 22 10.13 1.12 9.74
C MET A 22 11.12 -0.04 9.92
N LYS A 23 10.77 -1.10 10.67
CA LYS A 23 11.58 -2.33 10.76
C LYS A 23 11.77 -2.97 9.38
N LEU A 24 10.74 -2.99 8.54
CA LEU A 24 10.85 -3.46 7.15
C LEU A 24 11.85 -2.61 6.35
N VAL A 25 11.73 -1.28 6.39
CA VAL A 25 12.65 -0.38 5.67
C VAL A 25 14.10 -0.60 6.12
N ILE A 26 14.35 -0.65 7.42
CA ILE A 26 15.69 -0.87 7.98
C ILE A 26 16.20 -2.27 7.59
N GLY A 27 15.37 -3.31 7.75
CA GLY A 27 15.75 -4.69 7.45
C GLY A 27 16.12 -4.92 5.98
N LEU A 28 15.47 -4.22 5.05
CA LEU A 28 15.80 -4.27 3.62
C LEU A 28 17.14 -3.59 3.27
N THR A 29 17.64 -2.69 4.13
CA THR A 29 18.92 -1.99 3.93
C THR A 29 20.13 -2.74 4.48
N GLU A 30 19.93 -3.87 5.19
CA GLU A 30 21.03 -4.67 5.70
C GLU A 30 21.79 -5.37 4.56
N GLU A 31 23.09 -5.06 4.42
CA GLU A 31 23.97 -5.52 3.31
C GLU A 31 23.99 -7.04 3.10
N LYS A 32 23.69 -7.83 4.14
CA LYS A 32 23.72 -9.30 4.11
C LYS A 32 22.74 -9.93 3.12
N TYR A 33 21.72 -9.19 2.67
CA TYR A 33 20.72 -9.67 1.71
C TYR A 33 21.03 -9.31 0.25
N LEU A 34 22.03 -8.44 0.02
CA LEU A 34 22.38 -7.91 -1.30
C LEU A 34 23.73 -8.43 -1.82
N ASP A 35 24.51 -9.14 -1.00
CA ASP A 35 25.81 -9.69 -1.40
C ASP A 35 25.67 -11.02 -2.17
N ALA A 36 25.98 -10.98 -3.47
CA ALA A 36 26.02 -12.11 -4.39
C ALA A 36 27.04 -13.21 -4.01
N ASN A 37 27.97 -12.92 -3.10
CA ASN A 37 28.96 -13.89 -2.62
C ASN A 37 28.51 -14.69 -1.40
N THR A 38 27.32 -14.40 -0.86
CA THR A 38 26.77 -15.16 0.28
C THR A 38 26.06 -16.43 -0.19
N ARG A 39 25.99 -17.45 0.66
CA ARG A 39 25.27 -18.72 0.39
C ARG A 39 23.75 -18.56 0.23
N VAL A 40 23.22 -17.36 0.44
CA VAL A 40 21.79 -17.04 0.54
C VAL A 40 21.52 -15.75 -0.24
N TYR A 41 21.92 -15.71 -1.50
CA TYR A 41 21.61 -14.60 -2.39
C TYR A 41 20.12 -14.60 -2.71
N LEU A 42 19.43 -13.49 -2.40
CA LEU A 42 18.04 -13.28 -2.78
C LEU A 42 18.00 -12.52 -4.12
N THR A 43 17.22 -13.01 -5.08
CA THR A 43 16.91 -12.23 -6.27
C THR A 43 16.04 -11.03 -5.89
N PRO A 44 16.11 -9.92 -6.65
CA PRO A 44 15.23 -8.79 -6.45
C PRO A 44 13.74 -9.17 -6.34
N CYS A 45 13.22 -10.07 -7.17
CA CYS A 45 11.83 -10.51 -7.05
C CYS A 45 11.55 -11.42 -5.86
N GLN A 46 12.55 -12.11 -5.30
CA GLN A 46 12.39 -12.79 -4.01
C GLN A 46 12.27 -11.78 -2.87
N ILE A 47 13.05 -10.69 -2.88
CA ILE A 47 12.91 -9.57 -1.95
C ILE A 47 11.52 -8.94 -2.09
N TRP A 48 11.05 -8.73 -3.32
CA TRP A 48 9.67 -8.24 -3.55
C TRP A 48 8.63 -9.15 -2.91
N ARG A 49 8.72 -10.47 -3.09
CA ARG A 49 7.74 -11.40 -2.49
C ARG A 49 7.70 -11.31 -0.96
N ILE A 50 8.85 -11.11 -0.33
CA ILE A 50 8.95 -10.89 1.12
C ILE A 50 8.20 -9.61 1.52
N ILE A 51 8.46 -8.51 0.81
CA ILE A 51 7.80 -7.21 1.05
C ILE A 51 6.28 -7.36 0.84
N LYS A 52 5.89 -8.00 -0.26
CA LYS A 52 4.48 -8.26 -0.59
C LYS A 52 3.80 -9.04 0.53
N TYR A 53 4.40 -10.11 1.02
CA TYR A 53 3.86 -10.89 2.15
C TYR A 53 3.70 -10.02 3.40
N PHE A 54 4.70 -9.22 3.75
CA PHE A 54 4.62 -8.29 4.87
C PHE A 54 3.48 -7.27 4.73
N LEU A 55 3.29 -6.73 3.52
CA LEU A 55 2.32 -5.68 3.26
C LEU A 55 0.88 -6.21 3.16
N VAL A 56 0.66 -7.34 2.50
CA VAL A 56 -0.70 -7.81 2.11
C VAL A 56 -1.03 -9.27 2.41
N GLY A 57 -0.13 -10.02 3.08
CA GLY A 57 -0.44 -11.34 3.65
C GLY A 57 -0.51 -12.52 2.67
N GLU A 58 -0.16 -12.36 1.40
CA GLU A 58 -0.22 -13.47 0.44
C GLU A 58 0.76 -14.60 0.80
N SER A 59 0.21 -15.80 0.99
CA SER A 59 0.90 -17.01 1.45
C SER A 59 2.22 -17.24 0.71
N TYR A 60 3.31 -16.90 1.38
CA TYR A 60 4.65 -17.27 0.97
C TYR A 60 4.96 -18.65 1.56
N ASP A 61 5.31 -19.61 0.70
CA ASP A 61 5.86 -20.88 1.17
C ASP A 61 7.32 -20.60 1.62
N LEU A 62 7.47 -20.15 2.87
CA LEU A 62 8.77 -19.82 3.51
C LEU A 62 9.72 -21.01 3.57
N TYR A 63 9.24 -22.22 3.21
CA TYR A 63 10.02 -23.45 3.21
C TYR A 63 11.18 -23.44 2.21
N ASP A 64 11.04 -22.77 1.06
CA ASP A 64 12.07 -22.82 0.01
C ASP A 64 13.18 -21.78 0.22
N ALA A 65 12.87 -20.69 0.94
CA ALA A 65 13.85 -19.71 1.38
C ALA A 65 14.26 -20.00 2.82
N LYS A 66 15.45 -20.57 3.04
CA LYS A 66 16.14 -20.60 4.35
C LYS A 66 16.49 -19.19 4.88
N VAL A 67 15.74 -18.17 4.49
CA VAL A 67 15.92 -16.79 4.93
C VAL A 67 14.97 -16.54 6.09
N LYS A 68 15.46 -16.78 7.30
CA LYS A 68 14.83 -16.26 8.49
C LYS A 68 15.08 -14.75 8.49
N LEU A 69 14.08 -13.97 8.10
CA LEU A 69 14.18 -12.51 8.12
C LEU A 69 14.06 -12.09 9.58
N ASP A 70 15.16 -11.63 10.17
CA ASP A 70 15.21 -11.33 11.60
C ASP A 70 14.23 -10.22 12.01
N PHE A 71 13.84 -9.36 11.07
CA PHE A 71 12.85 -8.29 11.28
C PHE A 71 11.40 -8.80 11.40
N GLN A 72 11.13 -10.08 11.11
CA GLN A 72 9.79 -10.69 11.26
C GLN A 72 9.49 -11.14 12.70
N LYS A 73 10.43 -10.96 13.64
CA LYS A 73 10.21 -11.25 15.06
C LYS A 73 9.46 -10.09 15.71
N ASP A 74 8.55 -10.43 16.62
CA ASP A 74 7.83 -9.47 17.46
C ASP A 74 7.08 -8.38 16.66
N LEU A 75 6.39 -8.80 15.59
CA LEU A 75 5.46 -7.97 14.84
C LEU A 75 4.15 -7.79 15.63
N SER A 76 3.55 -6.61 15.54
CA SER A 76 2.29 -6.27 16.21
C SER A 76 1.05 -6.69 15.41
N PHE A 77 1.22 -7.41 14.31
CA PHE A 77 0.15 -7.76 13.38
C PHE A 77 0.29 -9.20 12.88
N ASN A 78 -0.80 -9.76 12.36
CA ASN A 78 -0.77 -11.08 11.74
C ASN A 78 -0.15 -10.99 10.34
N LEU A 79 1.01 -11.61 10.16
CA LEU A 79 1.73 -11.60 8.89
C LEU A 79 0.93 -12.23 7.74
N ASP A 80 0.05 -13.18 8.02
CA ASP A 80 -0.84 -13.79 7.02
C ASP A 80 -1.97 -12.87 6.57
N ASN A 81 -2.27 -11.81 7.33
CA ASN A 81 -3.18 -10.75 6.90
C ASN A 81 -2.42 -9.62 6.17
N GLY A 82 -1.21 -9.31 6.65
CA GLY A 82 -0.42 -8.19 6.15
C GLY A 82 -0.82 -6.87 6.79
N ILE A 83 0.16 -5.98 6.96
CA ILE A 83 -0.01 -4.75 7.75
C ILE A 83 -1.02 -3.76 7.14
N LEU A 84 -1.20 -3.76 5.82
CA LEU A 84 -2.16 -2.85 5.18
C LEU A 84 -3.61 -3.26 5.46
N ASN A 85 -3.90 -4.56 5.54
CA ASN A 85 -5.24 -5.04 5.89
C ASN A 85 -5.54 -4.73 7.35
N GLU A 86 -4.58 -4.96 8.25
CA GLU A 86 -4.69 -4.67 9.68
C GLU A 86 -4.89 -3.16 9.93
N LEU A 87 -4.15 -2.32 9.22
CA LEU A 87 -4.36 -0.86 9.21
C LEU A 87 -5.78 -0.50 8.75
N SER A 88 -6.27 -1.14 7.68
CA SER A 88 -7.64 -0.90 7.17
C SER A 88 -8.69 -1.29 8.20
N GLU A 89 -8.58 -2.45 8.85
CA GLU A 89 -9.51 -2.91 9.89
C GLU A 89 -9.53 -1.96 11.10
N GLU A 90 -8.36 -1.44 11.49
CA GLU A 90 -8.24 -0.46 12.57
C GLU A 90 -8.83 0.90 12.20
N LEU A 91 -8.60 1.38 10.96
CA LEU A 91 -9.22 2.61 10.46
C LEU A 91 -10.74 2.47 10.38
N GLU A 92 -11.27 1.36 9.86
CA GLU A 92 -12.71 1.08 9.81
C GLU A 92 -13.32 1.10 11.23
N SER A 93 -12.71 0.35 12.14
CA SER A 93 -13.12 0.29 13.55
C SER A 93 -13.12 1.68 14.22
N LEU A 94 -12.13 2.52 13.90
CA LEU A 94 -12.02 3.88 14.41
C LEU A 94 -13.08 4.81 13.80
N ILE A 95 -13.34 4.70 12.49
CA ILE A 95 -14.36 5.48 11.77
C ILE A 95 -15.75 5.17 12.32
N ASP A 96 -16.04 3.91 12.63
CA ASP A 96 -17.33 3.45 13.17
C ASP A 96 -17.49 3.74 14.67
N SER A 97 -16.39 4.11 15.34
CA SER A 97 -16.43 4.55 16.73
C SER A 97 -17.06 5.95 16.88
N ASN A 98 -17.41 6.29 18.13
CA ASN A 98 -17.86 7.64 18.49
C ASN A 98 -16.72 8.58 18.89
N TYR A 99 -15.46 8.17 18.71
CA TYR A 99 -14.29 8.96 19.13
C TYR A 99 -13.96 10.09 18.16
N VAL A 100 -14.27 9.96 16.87
CA VAL A 100 -14.01 10.98 15.85
C VAL A 100 -15.30 11.73 15.54
N LYS A 101 -15.52 12.85 16.24
CA LYS A 101 -16.67 13.74 16.02
C LYS A 101 -16.39 14.80 14.97
N ASN A 102 -15.13 15.18 14.78
CA ASN A 102 -14.74 16.13 13.74
C ASN A 102 -15.04 15.55 12.35
N CYS A 103 -16.01 16.17 11.66
CA CYS A 103 -16.49 15.68 10.37
C CYS A 103 -15.41 15.68 9.29
N LYS A 104 -14.56 16.71 9.22
CA LYS A 104 -13.49 16.79 8.21
C LYS A 104 -12.48 15.67 8.42
N LEU A 105 -12.01 15.49 9.65
CA LEU A 105 -11.09 14.41 10.00
C LEU A 105 -11.71 13.04 9.67
N ARG A 106 -13.00 12.84 9.99
CA ARG A 106 -13.69 11.58 9.71
C ARG A 106 -13.74 11.27 8.21
N GLU A 107 -13.95 12.27 7.35
CA GLU A 107 -13.93 12.07 5.89
C GLU A 107 -12.53 11.72 5.38
N GLU A 108 -11.47 12.37 5.89
CA GLU A 108 -10.09 12.00 5.53
C GLU A 108 -9.72 10.60 6.02
N LEU A 109 -10.19 10.16 7.20
CA LEU A 109 -9.98 8.79 7.67
C LEU A 109 -10.68 7.77 6.76
N LYS A 110 -11.93 8.04 6.33
CA LYS A 110 -12.62 7.20 5.33
C LYS A 110 -11.89 7.17 3.99
N ARG A 111 -11.25 8.26 3.61
CA ARG A 111 -10.43 8.32 2.40
C ARG A 111 -9.16 7.48 2.57
N ALA A 112 -8.46 7.61 3.69
CA ALA A 112 -7.28 6.81 4.03
C ALA A 112 -7.60 5.31 4.05
N PHE A 113 -8.73 4.90 4.66
CA PHE A 113 -9.22 3.53 4.65
C PHE A 113 -9.37 2.98 3.22
N ARG A 114 -10.11 3.68 2.36
CA ARG A 114 -10.33 3.28 0.95
C ARG A 114 -9.02 3.19 0.17
N LEU A 115 -8.11 4.14 0.37
CA LEU A 115 -6.81 4.15 -0.30
C LEU A 115 -5.91 3.01 0.19
N SER A 116 -5.98 2.64 1.48
CA SER A 116 -5.27 1.48 2.03
C SER A 116 -5.73 0.17 1.38
N GLU A 117 -7.04 -0.04 1.24
CA GLU A 117 -7.59 -1.19 0.52
C GLU A 117 -7.14 -1.24 -0.96
N CYS A 118 -7.20 -0.09 -1.64
CA CYS A 118 -6.77 0.01 -3.04
C CYS A 118 -5.28 -0.26 -3.20
N LEU A 119 -4.46 0.25 -2.29
CA LEU A 119 -3.03 0.02 -2.29
C LEU A 119 -2.71 -1.46 -2.06
N ALA A 120 -3.37 -2.10 -1.10
CA ALA A 120 -3.21 -3.53 -0.85
C ALA A 120 -3.50 -4.32 -2.12
N GLU A 121 -4.60 -4.02 -2.81
CA GLU A 121 -4.95 -4.70 -4.05
C GLU A 121 -3.95 -4.41 -5.19
N ALA A 122 -3.53 -3.16 -5.38
CA ALA A 122 -2.52 -2.82 -6.38
C ALA A 122 -1.19 -3.57 -6.15
N ILE A 123 -0.78 -3.72 -4.89
CA ILE A 123 0.39 -4.52 -4.50
C ILE A 123 0.18 -6.00 -4.82
N ARG A 124 -1.01 -6.57 -4.55
CA ARG A 124 -1.35 -7.97 -4.88
C ARG A 124 -1.19 -8.27 -6.37
N GLN A 125 -1.52 -7.32 -7.24
CA GLN A 125 -1.48 -7.54 -8.70
C GLN A 125 -0.06 -7.52 -9.30
N ILE A 126 0.96 -7.04 -8.58
CA ILE A 126 2.32 -6.95 -9.12
C ILE A 126 3.01 -8.32 -9.16
N SER A 127 3.19 -8.81 -10.37
CA SER A 127 3.98 -10.01 -10.68
C SER A 127 5.38 -9.62 -11.13
N CYS A 128 6.30 -9.46 -10.16
CA CYS A 128 7.69 -9.12 -10.42
C CYS A 128 8.39 -10.17 -11.30
N ASN A 129 9.21 -9.70 -12.25
CA ASN A 129 10.02 -10.54 -13.13
C ASN A 129 11.48 -10.08 -13.11
N ASP A 130 12.38 -10.93 -12.63
CA ASP A 130 13.82 -10.61 -12.47
C ASP A 130 14.50 -10.26 -13.80
N ASN A 131 13.94 -10.69 -14.94
CA ASN A 131 14.45 -10.35 -16.27
C ASN A 131 14.13 -8.91 -16.71
N CYS A 132 13.32 -8.18 -15.95
CA CYS A 132 12.86 -6.83 -16.26
C CYS A 132 13.49 -5.83 -15.31
N GLU A 133 14.83 -5.83 -15.21
CA GLU A 133 15.62 -5.11 -14.19
C GLU A 133 15.20 -3.66 -14.00
N PHE A 134 14.93 -2.93 -15.10
CA PHE A 134 14.45 -1.55 -15.04
C PHE A 134 13.10 -1.41 -14.30
N LEU A 135 12.16 -2.31 -14.57
CA LEU A 135 10.85 -2.33 -13.90
C LEU A 135 10.98 -2.71 -12.43
N VAL A 136 11.91 -3.63 -12.12
CA VAL A 136 12.22 -4.01 -10.75
C VAL A 136 12.81 -2.85 -9.97
N GLY A 137 13.73 -2.08 -10.55
CA GLY A 137 14.23 -0.84 -9.95
C GLY A 137 13.12 0.18 -9.69
N LYS A 138 12.21 0.37 -10.66
CA LYS A 138 11.04 1.26 -10.49
C LYS A 138 10.12 0.76 -9.37
N LEU A 139 9.91 -0.56 -9.25
CA LEU A 139 9.13 -1.17 -8.19
C LEU A 139 9.68 -0.80 -6.81
N PHE A 140 10.96 -1.05 -6.57
CA PHE A 140 11.59 -0.72 -5.28
C PHE A 140 11.54 0.78 -4.95
N CYS A 141 11.72 1.63 -5.96
CA CYS A 141 11.62 3.08 -5.76
C CYS A 141 10.21 3.49 -5.31
N LEU A 142 9.16 3.02 -5.98
CA LEU A 142 7.78 3.29 -5.60
C LEU A 142 7.46 2.73 -4.21
N LEU A 143 7.95 1.54 -3.88
CA LEU A 143 7.67 0.93 -2.57
C LEU A 143 8.25 1.72 -1.40
N VAL A 144 9.48 2.21 -1.52
CA VAL A 144 10.07 3.04 -0.46
C VAL A 144 9.28 4.33 -0.30
N GLN A 145 8.88 4.97 -1.40
CA GLN A 145 8.03 6.18 -1.35
C GLN A 145 6.70 5.89 -0.64
N ILE A 146 6.04 4.80 -1.01
CA ILE A 146 4.76 4.39 -0.41
C ILE A 146 4.91 4.12 1.08
N ILE A 147 5.90 3.33 1.50
CA ILE A 147 6.08 2.97 2.92
C ILE A 147 6.33 4.23 3.77
N LEU A 148 7.21 5.13 3.29
CA LEU A 148 7.50 6.37 4.00
C LEU A 148 6.28 7.29 4.09
N LEU A 149 5.48 7.35 3.02
CA LEU A 149 4.26 8.16 2.98
C LEU A 149 3.19 7.60 3.93
N ILE A 150 3.03 6.27 4.00
CA ILE A 150 2.12 5.63 4.99
C ILE A 150 2.55 5.95 6.41
N ILE A 151 3.85 5.85 6.73
CA ILE A 151 4.37 6.22 8.06
C ILE A 151 4.02 7.68 8.39
N SER A 152 4.20 8.59 7.43
CA SER A 152 3.86 10.02 7.57
C SER A 152 2.36 10.23 7.83
N ILE A 153 1.50 9.54 7.06
CA ILE A 153 0.04 9.58 7.21
C ILE A 153 -0.39 9.06 8.59
N ILE A 154 0.14 7.92 9.02
CA ILE A 154 -0.14 7.34 10.33
C ILE A 154 0.21 8.33 11.45
N ALA A 155 1.40 8.94 11.39
CA ALA A 155 1.82 9.92 12.39
C ALA A 155 0.86 11.12 12.45
N LYS A 156 0.42 11.64 11.30
CA LYS A 156 -0.57 12.74 11.25
C LYS A 156 -1.92 12.32 11.80
N ILE A 157 -2.40 11.11 11.47
CA ILE A 157 -3.64 10.57 12.03
C ILE A 157 -3.55 10.53 13.55
N ILE A 158 -2.47 10.01 14.13
CA ILE A 158 -2.29 9.96 15.59
C ILE A 158 -2.38 11.37 16.21
N ILE A 159 -1.67 12.35 15.64
CA ILE A 159 -1.69 13.74 16.12
C ILE A 159 -3.10 14.35 16.00
N LEU A 160 -3.78 14.12 14.87
CA LEU A 160 -5.15 14.57 14.64
C LEU A 160 -6.12 13.90 15.62
N LEU A 161 -5.92 12.65 16.00
CA LEU A 161 -6.72 11.98 17.03
C LEU A 161 -6.50 12.57 18.43
N ILE A 162 -5.28 13.02 18.74
CA ILE A 162 -4.97 13.69 20.02
C ILE A 162 -5.63 15.07 20.09
N PHE A 163 -5.46 15.89 19.06
CA PHE A 163 -5.81 17.31 19.13
C PHE A 163 -7.14 17.66 18.45
N CYS A 164 -7.62 16.87 17.49
CA CYS A 164 -8.66 17.25 16.53
C CYS A 164 -9.83 16.25 16.48
N SER A 165 -9.92 15.29 17.40
CA SER A 165 -10.96 14.25 17.44
C SER A 165 -12.34 14.77 17.85
N ASP A 166 -12.40 15.72 18.77
CA ASP A 166 -13.64 16.34 19.21
C ASP A 166 -14.15 17.43 18.24
N CYS A 167 -15.47 17.58 18.20
CA CYS A 167 -16.13 18.73 17.59
C CYS A 167 -16.00 19.93 18.55
N ILE A 168 -14.97 20.75 18.36
CA ILE A 168 -15.09 22.16 18.73
C ILE A 168 -16.11 22.69 17.73
N SER A 169 -17.25 23.17 18.22
CA SER A 169 -18.38 23.69 17.44
C SER A 169 -18.04 24.17 16.03
N CYS A 170 -18.93 23.92 15.08
CA CYS A 170 -19.01 24.58 13.76
C CYS A 170 -19.21 26.12 13.84
N ASN A 171 -18.66 26.76 14.87
CA ASN A 171 -18.63 28.19 15.13
C ASN A 171 -17.21 28.69 14.94
N ASP A 172 -17.10 29.75 14.14
CA ASP A 172 -15.91 30.43 13.64
C ASP A 172 -15.03 31.11 14.72
N GLU A 173 -14.84 30.54 15.91
CA GLU A 173 -13.83 31.06 16.85
C GLU A 173 -12.45 30.54 16.44
N LYS A 174 -11.73 31.36 15.65
CA LYS A 174 -10.35 31.14 15.22
C LYS A 174 -9.40 31.10 16.42
N ASP A 175 -9.29 29.95 17.07
CA ASP A 175 -8.26 29.67 18.05
C ASP A 175 -7.06 28.94 17.42
N VAL A 176 -5.96 28.83 18.17
CA VAL A 176 -4.74 28.16 17.69
C VAL A 176 -5.00 26.68 17.36
N ARG A 177 -5.92 26.03 18.10
CA ARG A 177 -6.24 24.62 17.95
C ARG A 177 -6.99 24.34 16.66
N SER A 178 -8.01 25.12 16.32
CA SER A 178 -8.75 25.02 15.05
C SER A 178 -7.84 25.26 13.85
N SER A 179 -6.99 26.30 13.91
CA SER A 179 -6.02 26.61 12.84
C SER A 179 -4.99 25.48 12.66
N PHE A 180 -4.50 24.91 13.77
CA PHE A 180 -3.62 23.74 13.75
C PHE A 180 -4.29 22.51 13.13
N CYS A 181 -5.53 22.21 13.53
CA CYS A 181 -6.29 21.09 13.00
C CYS A 181 -6.59 21.24 11.51
N ASP A 182 -7.02 22.41 11.06
CA ASP A 182 -7.27 22.68 9.64
C ASP A 182 -5.99 22.54 8.82
N CYS A 183 -4.86 23.08 9.30
CA CYS A 183 -3.56 22.94 8.65
C CYS A 183 -3.16 21.47 8.50
N LEU A 184 -3.23 20.70 9.58
CA LEU A 184 -2.79 19.31 9.59
C LEU A 184 -3.72 18.40 8.81
N ILE A 185 -5.03 18.68 8.78
CA ILE A 185 -6.00 17.99 7.91
C ILE A 185 -5.69 18.28 6.44
N CYS A 186 -5.40 19.53 6.08
CA CYS A 186 -5.02 19.87 4.71
C CYS A 186 -3.70 19.20 4.28
N ASP A 187 -2.75 19.02 5.19
CA ASP A 187 -1.52 18.29 4.87
C ASP A 187 -1.77 16.78 4.75
N LEU A 188 -2.65 16.20 5.58
CA LEU A 188 -3.10 14.82 5.41
C LEU A 188 -3.79 14.63 4.04
N GLU A 189 -4.68 15.54 3.63
CA GLU A 189 -5.37 15.49 2.34
C GLU A 189 -4.38 15.41 1.16
N LYS A 190 -3.31 16.21 1.19
CA LYS A 190 -2.26 16.17 0.16
C LYS A 190 -1.49 14.85 0.14
N GLU A 191 -1.15 14.30 1.31
CA GLU A 191 -0.47 13.00 1.36
C GLU A 191 -1.37 11.87 0.86
N LEU A 192 -2.68 11.97 1.08
CA LEU A 192 -3.65 11.04 0.49
C LEU A 192 -3.76 11.21 -1.03
N ASP A 193 -3.67 12.43 -1.57
CA ASP A 193 -3.54 12.66 -3.02
C ASP A 193 -2.27 11.98 -3.57
N GLU A 194 -1.13 12.12 -2.88
CA GLU A 194 0.13 11.51 -3.29
C GLU A 194 0.09 9.97 -3.25
N ILE A 195 -0.54 9.37 -2.23
CA ILE A 195 -0.77 7.91 -2.20
C ILE A 195 -1.58 7.45 -3.40
N GLU A 196 -2.62 8.20 -3.74
CA GLU A 196 -3.50 7.88 -4.87
C GLU A 196 -2.75 7.90 -6.21
N GLU A 197 -1.86 8.88 -6.42
CA GLU A 197 -0.97 8.92 -7.58
C GLU A 197 0.01 7.73 -7.61
N LEU A 198 0.56 7.34 -6.46
CA LEU A 198 1.45 6.19 -6.35
C LEU A 198 0.74 4.86 -6.63
N ILE A 199 -0.54 4.72 -6.22
CA ILE A 199 -1.37 3.56 -6.58
C ILE A 199 -1.53 3.48 -8.11
N ASP A 200 -1.85 4.60 -8.77
CA ASP A 200 -1.96 4.66 -10.24
C ASP A 200 -0.62 4.26 -10.92
N GLU A 201 0.53 4.64 -10.35
CA GLU A 201 1.85 4.22 -10.84
C GLU A 201 2.16 2.74 -10.61
N LEU A 202 1.74 2.16 -9.48
CA LEU A 202 1.85 0.72 -9.23
C LEU A 202 1.01 -0.09 -10.21
N ILE A 203 -0.22 0.35 -10.52
CA ILE A 203 -1.09 -0.31 -11.50
C ILE A 203 -0.43 -0.32 -12.89
N LYS A 204 0.08 0.83 -13.34
CA LYS A 204 0.84 0.92 -14.60
C LYS A 204 2.05 0.00 -14.59
N LEU A 205 2.73 -0.12 -13.45
CA LEU A 205 3.89 -0.98 -13.30
C LEU A 205 3.51 -2.46 -13.38
N ALA A 206 2.40 -2.88 -12.77
CA ALA A 206 1.87 -4.25 -12.89
C ALA A 206 1.61 -4.61 -14.36
N ILE A 207 0.94 -3.73 -15.12
CA ILE A 207 0.71 -3.91 -16.56
C ILE A 207 2.04 -3.99 -17.33
N ALA A 208 3.03 -3.16 -16.97
CA ALA A 208 4.34 -3.19 -17.61
C ALA A 208 5.09 -4.52 -17.37
N PHE A 209 4.98 -5.11 -16.18
CA PHE A 209 5.54 -6.43 -15.88
C PHE A 209 4.89 -7.53 -16.72
N ILE A 210 3.56 -7.52 -16.87
CA ILE A 210 2.83 -8.46 -17.73
C ILE A 210 3.35 -8.36 -19.17
N LYS A 211 3.48 -7.13 -19.70
CA LYS A 211 4.01 -6.87 -21.05
C LYS A 211 5.46 -7.31 -21.22
N CYS A 212 6.27 -7.16 -20.18
CA CYS A 212 7.66 -7.61 -20.21
C CYS A 212 7.76 -9.14 -20.24
N GLY A 213 6.89 -9.84 -19.48
CA GLY A 213 6.79 -11.30 -19.52
C GLY A 213 6.33 -11.85 -20.87
N SER A 214 5.34 -11.22 -21.51
CA SER A 214 4.77 -11.68 -22.78
C SER A 214 5.68 -11.48 -24.01
N LYS A 215 6.61 -10.51 -23.97
CA LYS A 215 7.56 -10.27 -25.07
C LYS A 215 8.54 -11.42 -25.31
N LYS A 216 8.85 -12.25 -24.30
CA LYS A 216 9.74 -13.42 -24.48
C LYS A 216 9.06 -14.60 -25.17
N CYS A 217 7.73 -14.69 -25.22
CA CYS A 217 7.03 -15.77 -25.93
C CYS A 217 7.06 -15.62 -27.47
N LYS A 218 7.68 -14.57 -28.02
CA LYS A 218 7.68 -14.29 -29.47
C LYS A 218 8.99 -14.63 -30.19
N HIS A 219 10.01 -15.12 -29.50
CA HIS A 219 11.28 -15.51 -30.11
C HIS A 219 11.81 -16.80 -29.50
N ASP A 220 11.41 -17.92 -30.08
CA ASP A 220 12.23 -19.12 -30.23
C ASP A 220 11.74 -19.86 -31.49
N GLU A 221 12.11 -19.31 -32.65
CA GLU A 221 12.10 -20.09 -33.90
C GLU A 221 13.23 -21.12 -33.80
N HIS A 222 12.86 -22.40 -33.82
CA HIS A 222 13.72 -23.58 -33.78
C HIS A 222 14.21 -24.03 -32.40
N HIS A 223 13.32 -24.63 -31.61
CA HIS A 223 13.45 -26.02 -31.15
C HIS A 223 12.11 -26.47 -30.57
N GLY A 224 11.60 -27.62 -31.03
CA GLY A 224 10.28 -28.13 -30.67
C GLY A 224 10.12 -28.30 -29.16
N CYS A 225 9.40 -27.36 -28.55
CA CYS A 225 8.86 -27.50 -27.21
C CYS A 225 7.33 -27.53 -27.34
N ASP A 226 6.74 -28.71 -27.17
CA ASP A 226 5.29 -28.96 -27.22
C ASP A 226 4.46 -28.16 -26.19
N TYR A 227 5.11 -27.35 -25.34
CA TYR A 227 4.45 -26.46 -24.39
C TYR A 227 4.05 -25.09 -24.97
N CYS A 228 4.57 -24.69 -26.14
CA CYS A 228 4.26 -23.38 -26.73
C CYS A 228 3.04 -23.35 -27.67
N ASN A 229 2.41 -24.50 -27.94
CA ASN A 229 1.28 -24.58 -28.89
C ASN A 229 -0.09 -24.21 -28.31
N ILE A 230 -0.19 -23.78 -27.05
CA ILE A 230 -1.49 -23.41 -26.44
C ILE A 230 -1.79 -21.90 -26.55
N TYR A 231 -0.81 -21.05 -26.87
CA TYR A 231 -0.99 -19.58 -26.77
C TYR A 231 -1.01 -18.81 -28.10
N HIS A 232 -0.91 -19.49 -29.24
CA HIS A 232 -0.95 -18.82 -30.54
C HIS A 232 -2.35 -18.39 -31.00
N GLU A 233 -3.43 -18.75 -30.29
CA GLU A 233 -4.80 -18.27 -30.56
C GLU A 233 -5.16 -16.96 -29.84
N ASN A 234 -4.30 -16.42 -28.96
CA ASN A 234 -4.76 -15.56 -27.88
C ASN A 234 -4.23 -14.11 -27.89
N SER A 235 -4.08 -13.52 -29.08
CA SER A 235 -3.95 -12.05 -29.19
C SER A 235 -5.21 -11.32 -28.70
N SER A 236 -6.38 -11.96 -28.74
CA SER A 236 -7.62 -11.42 -28.17
C SER A 236 -7.66 -11.54 -26.65
N TYR A 237 -7.10 -12.60 -26.08
CA TYR A 237 -7.10 -12.83 -24.62
C TYR A 237 -6.21 -11.87 -23.84
N ILE A 238 -5.06 -11.45 -24.39
CA ILE A 238 -4.20 -10.45 -23.71
C ILE A 238 -4.86 -9.07 -23.69
N ASN A 239 -5.52 -8.70 -24.79
CA ASN A 239 -6.31 -7.47 -24.85
C ASN A 239 -7.52 -7.55 -23.90
N ASN A 240 -8.21 -8.69 -23.86
CA ASN A 240 -9.30 -8.91 -22.92
C ASN A 240 -8.82 -8.89 -21.46
N TYR A 241 -7.62 -9.39 -21.14
CA TYR A 241 -7.07 -9.35 -19.78
C TYR A 241 -6.63 -7.93 -19.38
N GLU A 242 -6.06 -7.15 -20.31
CA GLU A 242 -5.78 -5.73 -20.10
C GLU A 242 -7.08 -4.92 -19.91
N ASP A 243 -8.10 -5.21 -20.73
CA ASP A 243 -9.41 -4.59 -20.62
C ASP A 243 -10.16 -5.03 -19.35
N ASP A 244 -10.06 -6.30 -18.93
CA ASP A 244 -10.66 -6.82 -17.70
C ASP A 244 -9.97 -6.27 -16.45
N ILE A 245 -8.64 -6.14 -16.47
CA ILE A 245 -7.86 -5.51 -15.39
C ILE A 245 -8.17 -4.02 -15.33
N GLN A 246 -8.18 -3.31 -16.48
CA GLN A 246 -8.52 -1.90 -16.54
C GLN A 246 -9.99 -1.66 -16.19
N GLU A 247 -10.92 -2.55 -16.54
CA GLU A 247 -12.34 -2.47 -16.21
C GLU A 247 -12.57 -2.79 -14.73
N CYS A 248 -11.90 -3.80 -14.16
CA CYS A 248 -11.86 -4.00 -12.71
C CYS A 248 -11.35 -2.74 -12.03
N PHE A 249 -10.20 -2.21 -12.46
CA PHE A 249 -9.61 -1.00 -11.89
C PHE A 249 -10.49 0.23 -12.07
N ASP A 250 -11.13 0.44 -13.22
CA ASP A 250 -12.04 1.57 -13.47
C ASP A 250 -13.34 1.46 -12.66
N LYS A 251 -13.80 0.24 -12.40
CA LYS A 251 -14.94 -0.06 -11.52
C LYS A 251 -14.58 0.23 -10.05
N TYR A 252 -13.36 -0.10 -9.63
CA TYR A 252 -12.81 0.30 -8.33
C TYR A 252 -12.55 1.81 -8.25
N LYS A 253 -12.03 2.43 -9.32
CA LYS A 253 -11.80 3.87 -9.46
C LYS A 253 -13.13 4.61 -9.28
N LYS A 254 -14.21 4.18 -9.94
CA LYS A 254 -15.57 4.72 -9.76
C LYS A 254 -16.12 4.58 -8.33
N GLN A 255 -15.70 3.57 -7.56
CA GLN A 255 -16.05 3.43 -6.14
C GLN A 255 -15.19 4.34 -5.23
N CYS A 256 -13.96 4.66 -5.63
CA CYS A 256 -13.03 5.54 -4.91
C CYS A 256 -13.33 7.03 -5.11
N TYR A 257 -13.66 7.45 -6.33
CA TYR A 257 -13.91 8.85 -6.68
C TYR A 257 -15.36 9.28 -6.43
N THR A 258 -15.66 9.67 -5.20
CA THR A 258 -16.77 10.59 -4.93
C THR A 258 -16.26 11.86 -4.21
N LYS A 259 -16.34 12.97 -4.96
CA LYS A 259 -16.05 14.38 -4.64
C LYS A 259 -14.58 14.81 -4.54
N LYS A 260 -14.08 15.36 -5.65
CA LYS A 260 -13.14 16.49 -5.62
C LYS A 260 -13.85 17.72 -5.06
N CYS A 261 -13.27 18.39 -4.05
CA CYS A 261 -13.69 19.74 -3.67
C CYS A 261 -12.51 20.70 -3.73
N LYS A 262 -12.82 21.94 -4.13
CA LYS A 262 -11.85 23.00 -4.39
C LYS A 262 -11.38 23.58 -3.05
N CYS A 263 -10.11 23.38 -2.68
CA CYS A 263 -9.46 24.24 -1.71
C CYS A 263 -9.41 25.66 -2.27
N ASN A 264 -10.32 26.52 -1.84
CA ASN A 264 -10.24 27.95 -2.13
C ASN A 264 -9.05 28.52 -1.35
N ARG A 265 -7.94 28.75 -2.05
CA ARG A 265 -6.90 29.69 -1.63
C ARG A 265 -7.54 31.07 -1.54
N ASN A 266 -7.84 31.55 -0.34
CA ASN A 266 -7.87 32.98 -0.06
C ASN A 266 -7.43 33.20 1.39
N TYR A 267 -6.45 34.10 1.49
CA TYR A 267 -5.72 34.60 2.64
C TYR A 267 -6.55 34.89 3.90
#